data_AF-A0A1M5J6W4-F1
#
_entry.id   AF-A0A1M5J6W4-F1
#
_cell.length_a   1.000
_cell.length_b   1.000
_cell.length_c   1.000
_cell.angle_alpha   90.00
_cell.angle_beta   90.00
_cell.angle_gamma   90.00
#
_symmetry.space_group_name_H-M   'P 1'
#
loop_
_entity.id
_entity.type
_entity.pdbx_description
1 polymer ?
#
loop_
_entity_poly.entity_id
_entity_poly.type
_entity_poly.pdbx_seq_one_letter_code
_entity_poly.pdbx_strand_id
1 'polypeptide(L)'
;MPQLKNYREVGIFDLISAPLNPIGAFDAEQFKKDVRALLDQKKDERFLAVDLTGLDFVYSDAYNAFIQFQQEMASNGGMFAVLTSNQVIVDGLKKAGLDKTIRVFAFEADMMSFSLHKDVPEADAEPVEMLAKPAPVASQNNISHIEVPRTAPLDRHTGPHRRFTKSFNAIVKDDKDKPKKGLDVPFDDEPSSAKTVVIVVLLMLAAIGGTLAFFTF
;
A
#
# COMPACT_ATOMS: atom_id res chain seq x y z
N MET A 1 -15.86 28.10 13.55
CA MET A 1 -15.35 27.08 12.62
C MET A 1 -14.37 26.22 13.38
N PRO A 2 -14.66 24.95 13.68
CA PRO A 2 -13.68 24.08 14.30
C PRO A 2 -12.67 23.67 13.22
N GLN A 3 -11.50 24.32 13.22
CA GLN A 3 -10.36 23.83 12.44
C GLN A 3 -9.96 22.47 13.00
N LEU A 4 -9.98 21.43 12.17
CA LEU A 4 -9.39 20.14 12.52
C LEU A 4 -7.90 20.38 12.78
N LYS A 5 -7.44 20.11 14.01
CA LYS A 5 -6.06 20.41 14.42
C LYS A 5 -5.01 19.60 13.67
N ASN A 6 -5.42 18.48 13.07
CA ASN A 6 -4.56 17.48 12.45
C ASN A 6 -4.64 17.48 10.92
N TYR A 7 -5.11 18.57 10.32
CA TYR A 7 -5.43 18.65 8.90
C TYR A 7 -4.44 19.54 8.14
N ARG A 8 -4.00 19.08 6.95
CA ARG A 8 -3.21 19.86 6.00
C ARG A 8 -3.53 19.47 4.56
N GLU A 9 -3.41 20.42 3.63
CA GLU A 9 -3.59 20.18 2.19
C GLU A 9 -2.21 19.89 1.56
N VAL A 10 -2.09 18.76 0.87
CA VAL A 10 -0.88 18.37 0.13
C VAL A 10 -1.28 18.02 -1.30
N GLY A 11 -1.26 19.03 -2.16
CA GLY A 11 -1.63 18.91 -3.56
C GLY A 11 -3.15 18.82 -3.68
N ILE A 12 -3.65 17.77 -4.34
CA ILE A 12 -5.08 17.47 -4.36
C ILE A 12 -5.56 16.72 -3.11
N PHE A 13 -4.65 16.24 -2.26
CA PHE A 13 -5.03 15.41 -1.11
C PHE A 13 -5.24 16.24 0.15
N ASP A 14 -6.37 15.98 0.79
CA ASP A 14 -6.65 16.34 2.16
C ASP A 14 -5.91 15.35 3.07
N LEU A 15 -4.79 15.79 3.66
CA LEU A 15 -3.91 14.97 4.49
C LEU A 15 -4.23 15.15 5.97
N ILE A 16 -4.63 14.06 6.61
CA ILE A 16 -4.91 14.00 8.04
C ILE A 16 -3.74 13.32 8.76
N SER A 17 -3.21 13.98 9.79
CA SER A 17 -2.22 13.38 10.68
C SER A 17 -2.86 12.32 11.55
N ALA A 18 -2.22 11.15 11.65
CA ALA A 18 -2.69 10.06 12.50
C ALA A 18 -2.98 10.54 13.93
N PRO A 19 -4.22 10.43 14.42
CA PRO A 19 -4.50 10.67 15.82
C PRO A 19 -3.82 9.57 16.65
N LEU A 20 -3.22 9.97 17.76
CA LEU A 20 -2.48 9.10 18.65
C LEU A 20 -3.23 8.94 19.96
N ASN A 21 -3.28 7.71 20.46
CA ASN A 21 -3.78 7.40 21.79
C ASN A 21 -2.73 7.71 22.88
N PRO A 22 -3.05 7.61 24.19
CA PRO A 22 -2.10 7.92 25.26
C PRO A 22 -0.83 7.05 25.30
N ILE A 23 -0.85 5.90 24.61
CA ILE A 23 0.31 5.00 24.48
C ILE A 23 1.12 5.27 23.20
N GLY A 24 0.78 6.31 22.44
CA GLY A 24 1.49 6.71 21.22
C GLY A 24 1.19 5.86 19.98
N ALA A 25 0.17 5.01 20.03
CA ALA A 25 -0.29 4.22 18.88
C ALA A 25 -1.45 4.91 18.16
N PHE A 26 -1.71 4.47 16.92
CA PHE A 26 -2.81 4.97 16.11
C PHE A 26 -4.17 4.77 16.80
N ASP A 27 -4.97 5.83 16.88
CA ASP A 27 -6.34 5.79 17.39
C ASP A 27 -7.36 5.71 16.25
N ALA A 28 -7.82 4.50 15.95
CA ALA A 28 -8.76 4.26 14.87
C ALA A 28 -10.15 4.88 15.11
N GLU A 29 -10.58 5.04 16.37
CA GLU A 29 -11.89 5.61 16.67
C GLU A 29 -11.90 7.12 16.47
N GLN A 30 -10.86 7.79 16.96
CA GLN A 30 -10.71 9.22 16.76
C GLN A 30 -10.51 9.54 15.28
N PHE A 31 -9.69 8.75 14.57
CA PHE A 31 -9.51 8.90 13.13
C PHE A 31 -10.83 8.84 12.38
N LYS A 32 -11.70 7.89 12.72
CA LYS A 32 -13.01 7.77 12.07
C LYS A 32 -13.90 9.00 12.27
N LYS A 33 -13.85 9.60 13.47
CA LYS A 33 -14.61 10.82 13.78
C LYS A 33 -14.07 12.00 12.99
N ASP A 34 -12.75 12.15 12.93
CA ASP A 34 -12.09 13.26 12.24
C ASP A 34 -12.34 13.19 10.72
N VAL A 35 -12.22 12.01 10.11
CA VAL A 35 -12.50 11.81 8.68
C VAL A 35 -13.96 12.10 8.35
N ARG A 36 -14.92 11.56 9.13
CA ARG A 36 -16.34 11.82 8.89
C ARG A 36 -16.69 13.29 9.04
N ALA A 37 -16.14 13.96 10.06
CA ALA A 37 -16.32 15.39 10.24
C ALA A 37 -15.75 16.19 9.06
N LEU A 38 -14.69 15.72 8.42
CA LEU A 38 -14.13 16.32 7.21
C LEU A 38 -15.05 16.11 5.99
N LEU A 39 -15.50 14.87 5.76
CA LEU A 39 -16.39 14.54 4.64
C LEU A 39 -17.76 15.25 4.75
N ASP A 40 -18.28 15.41 5.97
CA ASP A 40 -19.51 16.17 6.22
C ASP A 40 -19.35 17.67 5.90
N GLN A 41 -18.16 18.22 6.12
CA GLN A 41 -17.85 19.62 5.82
C GLN A 41 -17.57 19.84 4.33
N LYS A 42 -16.84 18.92 3.70
CA LYS A 42 -16.45 18.97 2.30
C LYS A 42 -17.10 17.81 1.54
N LYS A 43 -18.36 18.00 1.14
CA LYS A 43 -19.14 16.98 0.40
C LYS A 43 -18.54 16.59 -0.96
N ASP A 44 -17.72 17.48 -1.54
CA ASP A 44 -17.04 17.24 -2.81
C ASP A 44 -15.62 16.68 -2.64
N GLU A 45 -15.24 16.27 -1.43
CA GLU A 45 -13.92 15.74 -1.15
C GLU A 45 -13.71 14.40 -1.84
N ARG A 46 -12.73 14.34 -2.75
CA ARG A 46 -12.43 13.15 -3.55
C ARG A 46 -11.08 12.55 -3.22
N PHE A 47 -10.22 13.22 -2.46
CA PHE A 47 -8.84 12.78 -2.28
C PHE A 47 -8.43 12.93 -0.83
N LEU A 48 -8.49 11.82 -0.11
CA LEU A 48 -8.15 11.79 1.31
C LEU A 48 -6.85 11.01 1.50
N ALA A 49 -5.98 11.52 2.36
CA ALA A 49 -4.77 10.83 2.75
C ALA A 49 -4.57 10.83 4.27
N VAL A 50 -3.89 9.80 4.78
CA VAL A 50 -3.48 9.75 6.19
C VAL A 50 -1.96 9.71 6.32
N ASP A 51 -1.41 10.55 7.18
CA ASP A 51 0.01 10.58 7.51
C ASP A 51 0.31 9.63 8.68
N LEU A 52 1.08 8.59 8.37
CA LEU A 52 1.58 7.58 9.32
C LEU A 52 3.11 7.67 9.50
N THR A 53 3.76 8.74 9.04
CA THR A 53 5.24 8.87 9.12
C THR A 53 5.77 8.90 10.56
N GLY A 54 4.97 9.38 11.51
CA GLY A 54 5.31 9.42 12.93
C GLY A 54 5.09 8.11 13.69
N LEU A 55 4.70 7.02 13.00
CA LEU A 55 4.35 5.75 13.62
C LEU A 55 5.34 4.63 13.26
N ASP A 56 5.70 3.84 14.27
CA ASP A 56 6.57 2.67 14.11
C ASP A 56 5.82 1.44 13.57
N PHE A 57 4.54 1.31 13.93
CA PHE A 57 3.66 0.23 13.50
C PHE A 57 2.19 0.66 13.60
N VAL A 58 1.30 -0.12 12.99
CA VAL A 58 -0.15 0.06 13.08
C VAL A 58 -0.82 -1.26 13.41
N TYR A 59 -1.88 -1.22 14.21
CA TYR A 59 -2.63 -2.41 14.61
C TYR A 59 -3.76 -2.74 13.62
N SER A 60 -4.40 -3.90 13.83
CA SER A 60 -5.46 -4.43 12.96
C SER A 60 -6.69 -3.52 12.86
N ASP A 61 -7.01 -2.78 13.90
CA ASP A 61 -8.10 -1.80 13.93
C ASP A 61 -7.89 -0.65 12.94
N ALA A 62 -6.66 -0.18 12.78
CA ALA A 62 -6.29 0.85 11.82
C ALA A 62 -6.46 0.35 10.39
N TYR A 63 -5.97 -0.86 10.08
CA TYR A 63 -6.17 -1.47 8.76
C TYR A 63 -7.66 -1.63 8.42
N ASN A 64 -8.48 -2.03 9.39
CA ASN A 64 -9.93 -2.09 9.21
C ASN A 64 -10.55 -0.73 8.95
N ALA A 65 -10.08 0.33 9.63
CA ALA A 65 -10.51 1.69 9.35
C ALA A 65 -10.12 2.12 7.92
N PHE A 66 -8.90 1.80 7.46
CA PHE A 66 -8.44 2.13 6.12
C PHE A 66 -9.27 1.42 5.04
N ILE A 67 -9.63 0.15 5.25
CA ILE A 67 -10.53 -0.59 4.33
C ILE A 67 -11.89 0.11 4.23
N GLN A 68 -12.47 0.48 5.37
CA GLN A 68 -13.78 1.16 5.41
C GLN A 68 -13.75 2.47 4.63
N PHE A 69 -12.74 3.31 4.87
CA PHE A 69 -12.63 4.59 4.18
C PHE A 69 -12.23 4.46 2.72
N GLN A 70 -11.40 3.48 2.37
CA GLN A 70 -11.09 3.21 0.97
C GLN A 70 -12.34 2.85 0.18
N GLN A 71 -13.23 2.02 0.74
CA GLN A 71 -14.50 1.65 0.11
C GLN A 71 -15.45 2.85 0.01
N GLU A 72 -15.57 3.64 1.08
CA GLU A 72 -16.39 4.86 1.11
C GLU A 72 -15.93 5.88 0.06
N MET A 73 -14.63 6.18 0.03
CA MET A 73 -14.05 7.09 -0.97
C MET A 73 -14.22 6.54 -2.39
N ALA A 74 -13.97 5.25 -2.62
CA ALA A 74 -14.13 4.64 -3.94
C ALA A 74 -15.58 4.70 -4.44
N SER A 75 -16.57 4.55 -3.54
CA SER A 75 -17.99 4.64 -3.90
C SER A 75 -18.40 6.04 -4.38
N ASN A 76 -17.71 7.07 -3.89
CA ASN A 76 -17.90 8.46 -4.28
C ASN A 76 -16.97 8.89 -5.45
N GLY A 77 -16.27 7.95 -6.08
CA GLY A 77 -15.31 8.25 -7.17
C GLY A 77 -14.01 8.92 -6.70
N GLY A 78 -13.74 8.87 -5.40
CA GLY A 78 -12.53 9.38 -4.77
C GLY A 78 -11.43 8.33 -4.59
N MET A 79 -10.35 8.75 -3.93
CA MET A 79 -9.18 7.95 -3.63
C MET A 79 -8.76 8.14 -2.18
N PHE A 80 -8.43 7.04 -1.53
CA PHE A 80 -7.78 7.03 -0.23
C PHE A 80 -6.30 6.70 -0.38
N ALA A 81 -5.44 7.46 0.27
CA ALA A 81 -3.99 7.30 0.23
C ALA A 81 -3.37 7.27 1.64
N VAL A 82 -2.17 6.70 1.73
CA VAL A 82 -1.39 6.62 2.96
C VAL A 82 -0.01 7.20 2.70
N LEU A 83 0.44 8.11 3.56
CA LEU A 83 1.78 8.66 3.56
C LEU A 83 2.61 7.97 4.65
N THR A 84 3.61 7.20 4.25
CA THR A 84 4.56 6.58 5.18
C THR A 84 5.86 6.16 4.48
N SER A 85 6.99 6.43 5.11
CA SER A 85 8.29 5.89 4.71
C SER A 85 8.64 4.59 5.44
N ASN A 86 7.82 4.16 6.41
CA ASN A 86 8.10 3.02 7.27
C ASN A 86 7.72 1.70 6.59
N GLN A 87 8.73 0.87 6.28
CA GLN A 87 8.54 -0.41 5.61
C GLN A 87 7.68 -1.41 6.40
N VAL A 88 7.69 -1.35 7.73
CA VAL A 88 6.85 -2.23 8.57
C VAL A 88 5.37 -1.97 8.29
N ILE A 89 4.99 -0.70 8.16
CA ILE A 89 3.62 -0.30 7.86
C ILE A 89 3.27 -0.68 6.42
N VAL A 90 4.17 -0.43 5.46
CA VAL A 90 3.99 -0.81 4.05
C VAL A 90 3.78 -2.31 3.90
N ASP A 91 4.59 -3.12 4.57
CA ASP A 91 4.46 -4.58 4.55
C ASP A 91 3.17 -5.04 5.25
N GLY A 92 2.75 -4.35 6.31
CA GLY A 92 1.45 -4.58 6.94
C GLY A 92 0.27 -4.29 6.01
N LEU A 93 0.32 -3.20 5.24
CA LEU A 93 -0.67 -2.88 4.20
C LEU A 93 -0.73 -3.97 3.11
N LYS A 94 0.43 -4.44 2.64
CA LYS A 94 0.51 -5.55 1.67
C LYS A 94 -0.06 -6.84 2.22
N LYS A 95 0.23 -7.19 3.48
CA LYS A 95 -0.32 -8.38 4.14
C LYS A 95 -1.83 -8.30 4.30
N ALA A 96 -2.37 -7.10 4.51
CA ALA A 96 -3.81 -6.83 4.54
C ALA A 96 -4.44 -6.78 3.13
N GLY A 97 -3.65 -6.88 2.05
CA GLY A 97 -4.13 -6.76 0.67
C GLY A 97 -4.55 -5.35 0.27
N LEU A 98 -4.14 -4.34 1.03
CA LEU A 98 -4.50 -2.93 0.84
C LEU A 98 -3.60 -2.21 -0.17
N ASP A 99 -2.47 -2.79 -0.53
CA ASP A 99 -1.51 -2.25 -1.50
C ASP A 99 -2.10 -2.06 -2.91
N LYS A 100 -3.14 -2.84 -3.23
CA LYS A 100 -3.83 -2.77 -4.54
C LYS A 100 -4.90 -1.69 -4.60
N THR A 101 -5.47 -1.32 -3.44
CA THR A 101 -6.64 -0.44 -3.35
C THR A 101 -6.30 0.94 -2.80
N ILE A 102 -5.26 1.03 -1.97
CA ILE A 102 -4.79 2.26 -1.35
C ILE A 102 -3.45 2.64 -1.97
N ARG A 103 -3.33 3.90 -2.40
CA ARG A 103 -2.05 4.44 -2.86
C ARG A 103 -1.16 4.77 -1.67
N VAL A 104 0.05 4.23 -1.65
CA VAL A 104 1.04 4.52 -0.61
C VAL A 104 2.11 5.44 -1.17
N PHE A 105 2.32 6.56 -0.51
CA PHE A 105 3.35 7.53 -0.83
C PHE A 105 4.44 7.51 0.25
N ALA A 106 5.69 7.57 -0.15
CA ALA A 106 6.81 7.62 0.80
C ALA A 106 7.03 9.03 1.33
N PHE A 107 6.89 10.03 0.46
CA PHE A 107 7.12 11.43 0.77
C PHE A 107 5.98 12.34 0.28
N GLU A 108 5.80 13.48 0.94
CA GLU A 108 4.81 14.48 0.52
C GLU A 108 5.07 15.01 -0.90
N ALA A 109 6.35 15.10 -1.30
CA ALA A 109 6.71 15.48 -2.66
C ALA A 109 6.10 14.54 -3.73
N ASP A 110 5.97 13.25 -3.41
CA ASP A 110 5.37 12.27 -4.30
C ASP A 110 3.86 12.51 -4.43
N MET A 111 3.18 12.86 -3.34
CA MET A 111 1.76 13.24 -3.35
C MET A 111 1.51 14.53 -4.16
N MET A 112 2.39 15.52 -3.99
CA MET A 112 2.34 16.77 -4.75
C MET A 112 2.53 16.51 -6.25
N SER A 113 3.51 15.68 -6.62
CA SER A 113 3.75 15.36 -8.03
C SER A 113 2.61 14.54 -8.66
N PHE A 114 1.97 13.65 -7.91
CA PHE A 114 0.78 12.92 -8.36
C PHE A 114 -0.37 13.86 -8.74
N SER A 115 -0.53 14.95 -7.99
CA SER A 115 -1.52 15.99 -8.25
C SER A 115 -1.34 16.62 -9.64
N LEU A 116 -0.09 16.91 -10.02
CA LEU A 116 0.23 17.52 -11.31
C LEU A 116 -0.09 16.62 -12.51
N HIS A 117 0.00 15.29 -12.35
CA HIS A 117 -0.22 14.35 -13.44
C HIS A 117 -1.71 14.01 -13.62
N LYS A 118 -2.54 14.14 -12.58
CA LYS A 118 -3.96 13.80 -12.65
C LYS A 118 -4.82 14.87 -13.36
N ASP A 119 -4.34 16.11 -13.42
CA ASP A 119 -4.97 17.22 -14.15
C ASP A 119 -4.52 17.35 -15.61
N VAL A 120 -3.51 16.56 -16.03
CA VAL A 120 -3.17 16.43 -17.45
C VAL A 120 -4.09 15.34 -18.01
N PRO A 121 -4.95 15.64 -19.00
CA PRO A 121 -5.71 14.59 -19.66
C PRO A 121 -4.70 13.57 -20.19
N GLU A 122 -4.82 12.30 -19.77
CA GLU A 122 -4.08 11.17 -20.33
C GLU A 122 -4.34 11.11 -21.84
N ALA A 123 -3.53 11.83 -22.61
CA ALA A 123 -3.28 11.54 -24.00
C ALA A 123 -2.14 10.53 -24.02
N ASP A 124 -2.49 9.27 -24.21
CA ASP A 124 -1.68 8.18 -24.77
C ASP A 124 -0.16 8.38 -24.67
N ALA A 125 0.45 7.82 -23.62
CA ALA A 125 1.87 7.48 -23.63
C ALA A 125 2.01 5.97 -23.47
N GLU A 126 1.86 5.26 -24.60
CA GLU A 126 2.35 3.90 -24.74
C GLU A 126 3.85 3.81 -24.38
N PRO A 127 4.31 2.70 -23.78
CA PRO A 127 5.72 2.50 -23.51
C PRO A 127 6.43 2.14 -24.82
N VAL A 128 7.12 3.11 -25.42
CA VAL A 128 8.03 2.84 -26.54
C VAL A 128 9.29 2.16 -26.00
N GLU A 129 9.28 0.83 -25.98
CA GLU A 129 10.49 0.01 -26.10
C GLU A 129 11.20 0.39 -27.40
N MET A 130 12.34 1.08 -27.33
CA MET A 130 13.29 1.13 -28.43
C MET A 130 14.72 0.91 -27.94
N LEU A 131 15.14 -0.35 -28.09
CA LEU A 131 16.47 -0.78 -28.50
C LEU A 131 17.21 0.28 -29.33
N ALA A 132 18.35 0.75 -28.86
CA ALA A 132 19.37 1.34 -29.72
C ALA A 132 20.78 0.91 -29.27
N LYS A 133 21.37 0.01 -30.06
CA LYS A 133 22.82 -0.29 -30.09
C LYS A 133 23.61 1.00 -30.31
N PRO A 134 24.72 1.26 -29.58
CA PRO A 134 25.68 2.26 -30.02
C PRO A 134 26.58 1.67 -31.10
N ALA A 135 26.45 2.15 -32.34
CA ALA A 135 27.46 1.96 -33.39
C ALA A 135 28.55 3.04 -33.23
N PRO A 136 29.83 2.70 -33.45
CA PRO A 136 30.95 3.62 -33.25
C PRO A 136 31.14 4.50 -34.49
N VAL A 137 31.26 5.82 -34.30
CA VAL A 137 31.73 6.72 -35.36
C VAL A 137 33.01 7.39 -34.90
N ALA A 138 34.09 7.06 -35.61
CA ALA A 138 35.42 7.56 -35.41
C ALA A 138 35.65 8.88 -36.19
N SER A 139 36.54 9.69 -35.64
CA SER A 139 37.53 10.53 -36.35
C SER A 139 37.05 11.86 -36.95
N GLN A 140 37.51 13.00 -36.39
CA GLN A 140 38.71 13.66 -36.92
C GLN A 140 39.23 14.77 -36.00
N ASN A 141 40.56 14.76 -35.88
CA ASN A 141 41.49 15.59 -35.14
C ASN A 141 41.31 17.12 -35.28
N ASN A 142 41.56 17.85 -34.20
CA ASN A 142 42.45 19.01 -34.31
C ASN A 142 43.43 19.06 -33.13
N ILE A 143 44.71 19.18 -33.48
CA ILE A 143 45.89 19.00 -32.62
C ILE A 143 46.42 20.39 -32.24
N SER A 144 46.55 20.65 -30.95
CA SER A 144 47.47 21.68 -30.44
C SER A 144 48.05 21.24 -29.08
N HIS A 145 49.06 20.37 -29.18
CA HIS A 145 50.37 20.45 -28.56
C HIS A 145 50.51 21.17 -27.19
N ILE A 146 50.53 20.42 -26.08
CA ILE A 146 51.41 20.65 -24.93
C ILE A 146 51.83 19.27 -24.37
N GLU A 147 53.13 18.94 -24.50
CA GLU A 147 53.80 17.81 -23.83
C GLU A 147 53.99 18.15 -22.34
N VAL A 148 53.93 17.27 -21.33
CA VAL A 148 54.89 16.24 -20.84
C VAL A 148 54.31 15.77 -19.45
N PRO A 149 54.65 14.62 -18.81
CA PRO A 149 54.73 13.22 -19.21
C PRO A 149 53.81 12.28 -18.37
N ARG A 150 53.69 11.03 -18.81
CA ARG A 150 53.05 9.90 -18.11
C ARG A 150 53.88 9.41 -16.92
N THR A 151 53.23 9.17 -15.78
CA THR A 151 53.74 8.27 -14.73
C THR A 151 52.66 7.28 -14.28
N ALA A 152 52.98 6.00 -14.49
CA ALA A 152 52.55 4.74 -13.87
C ALA A 152 51.19 4.56 -13.14
N PRO A 153 50.55 3.38 -13.30
CA PRO A 153 49.34 2.99 -12.55
C PRO A 153 49.69 2.65 -11.09
N LEU A 154 48.96 3.25 -10.15
CA LEU A 154 49.05 2.90 -8.73
C LEU A 154 48.36 1.56 -8.46
N ASP A 155 49.19 0.55 -8.23
CA ASP A 155 48.84 -0.69 -7.53
C ASP A 155 48.04 -0.40 -6.27
N ARG A 156 46.78 -0.86 -6.22
CA ARG A 156 46.03 -0.96 -4.96
C ARG A 156 46.54 -2.18 -4.20
N HIS A 157 47.58 -1.95 -3.40
CA HIS A 157 48.14 -2.90 -2.45
C HIS A 157 47.09 -3.25 -1.38
N THR A 158 46.47 -4.42 -1.52
CA THR A 158 45.57 -4.99 -0.50
C THR A 158 46.39 -5.62 0.61
N GLY A 159 46.24 -5.11 1.85
CA GLY A 159 47.02 -5.53 3.01
C GLY A 159 46.80 -6.98 3.49
N PRO A 160 47.67 -7.48 4.39
CA PRO A 160 47.86 -8.91 4.72
C PRO A 160 46.80 -9.54 5.66
N HIS A 161 45.63 -8.91 5.84
CA HIS A 161 44.59 -9.41 6.74
C HIS A 161 43.19 -9.39 6.11
N ARG A 162 43.03 -10.10 4.98
CA ARG A 162 41.72 -10.62 4.57
C ARG A 162 41.72 -12.14 4.62
N ARG A 163 41.15 -12.68 5.71
CA ARG A 163 40.66 -14.07 5.74
C ARG A 163 39.43 -14.15 4.84
N PHE A 164 39.68 -14.35 3.54
CA PHE A 164 38.70 -14.96 2.65
C PHE A 164 38.59 -16.43 3.05
N THR A 165 37.64 -16.75 3.92
CA THR A 165 37.21 -18.14 4.08
C THR A 165 35.97 -18.37 3.23
N LYS A 166 36.24 -18.99 2.07
CA LYS A 166 35.54 -20.20 1.57
C LYS A 166 34.01 -20.10 1.54
N SER A 167 33.46 -19.75 0.38
CA SER A 167 33.00 -20.70 -0.66
C SER A 167 31.66 -21.34 -0.34
N PHE A 168 30.66 -20.95 -1.13
CA PHE A 168 29.71 -21.79 -1.86
C PHE A 168 29.15 -23.07 -1.19
N ASN A 169 27.81 -23.11 -1.15
CA ASN A 169 26.92 -24.27 -1.10
C ASN A 169 26.98 -25.20 0.13
N ALA A 170 26.04 -24.97 1.04
CA ALA A 170 25.43 -26.05 1.82
C ALA A 170 23.90 -25.84 1.83
N ILE A 171 23.25 -26.14 0.70
CA ILE A 171 21.82 -26.46 0.70
C ILE A 171 21.72 -27.87 1.26
N VAL A 172 21.38 -27.99 2.54
CA VAL A 172 20.88 -29.26 3.09
C VAL A 172 19.39 -29.30 2.76
N LYS A 173 19.06 -29.93 1.64
CA LYS A 173 17.76 -30.58 1.48
C LYS A 173 17.92 -31.94 2.15
N ASP A 174 17.17 -32.18 3.21
CA ASP A 174 16.80 -33.55 3.57
C ASP A 174 15.28 -33.64 3.70
N ASP A 175 14.81 -34.70 3.06
CA ASP A 175 13.46 -35.01 2.67
C ASP A 175 12.70 -35.75 3.79
N LYS A 176 11.39 -35.45 3.83
CA LYS A 176 10.27 -36.42 3.95
C LYS A 176 9.92 -37.11 5.28
N ASP A 177 8.61 -37.11 5.47
CA ASP A 177 7.74 -38.12 6.07
C ASP A 177 7.71 -38.27 7.60
N LYS A 178 6.74 -37.57 8.23
CA LYS A 178 5.87 -38.22 9.23
C LYS A 178 4.38 -37.88 9.00
N PRO A 179 3.48 -38.87 9.10
CA PRO A 179 2.06 -38.73 8.82
C PRO A 179 1.25 -38.11 9.96
N LYS A 180 0.08 -37.60 9.55
CA LYS A 180 -1.01 -37.02 10.35
C LYS A 180 -1.33 -37.80 11.63
N LYS A 181 -1.48 -37.08 12.75
CA LYS A 181 -2.44 -37.42 13.80
C LYS A 181 -3.00 -36.13 14.38
N GLY A 182 -4.29 -35.91 14.14
CA GLY A 182 -5.04 -34.75 14.57
C GLY A 182 -5.02 -34.61 16.09
N LEU A 183 -4.80 -33.39 16.54
CA LEU A 183 -5.15 -32.93 17.87
C LEU A 183 -6.35 -32.01 17.67
N ASP A 184 -7.50 -32.45 18.19
CA ASP A 184 -8.78 -31.73 18.14
C ASP A 184 -8.60 -30.28 18.58
N VAL A 185 -8.98 -29.35 17.70
CA VAL A 185 -9.13 -27.94 18.03
C VAL A 185 -10.58 -27.78 18.52
N PRO A 186 -10.83 -27.42 19.80
CA PRO A 186 -12.18 -27.44 20.38
C PRO A 186 -13.04 -26.22 20.00
N PHE A 187 -12.79 -25.62 18.83
CA PHE A 187 -13.46 -24.39 18.40
C PHE A 187 -14.14 -24.49 17.03
N ASP A 188 -14.17 -25.68 16.41
CA ASP A 188 -14.96 -25.91 15.19
C ASP A 188 -16.36 -26.42 15.55
N ASP A 189 -17.19 -25.52 16.07
CA ASP A 189 -18.66 -25.66 16.03
C ASP A 189 -19.31 -24.27 15.88
N GLU A 190 -18.88 -23.51 14.87
CA GLU A 190 -19.75 -22.48 14.30
C GLU A 190 -20.57 -23.11 13.17
N PRO A 191 -21.91 -23.09 13.25
CA PRO A 191 -22.73 -23.66 12.19
C PRO A 191 -22.49 -22.83 10.91
N SER A 192 -21.86 -23.49 9.94
CA SER A 192 -21.73 -23.07 8.55
C SER A 192 -22.86 -22.10 8.14
N SER A 193 -22.48 -20.83 7.97
CA SER A 193 -23.34 -19.72 7.56
C SER A 193 -24.24 -20.06 6.36
N ALA A 194 -23.82 -21.00 5.51
CA ALA A 194 -24.60 -21.50 4.39
C ALA A 194 -25.94 -22.14 4.82
N LYS A 195 -26.02 -22.88 5.94
CA LYS A 195 -27.28 -23.45 6.43
C LYS A 195 -28.24 -22.36 6.91
N THR A 196 -27.71 -21.35 7.59
CA THR A 196 -28.50 -20.21 8.09
C THR A 196 -29.05 -19.37 6.94
N VAL A 197 -28.24 -19.14 5.90
CA VAL A 197 -28.67 -18.42 4.69
C VAL A 197 -29.79 -19.18 3.96
N VAL A 198 -29.68 -20.50 3.80
CA VAL A 198 -30.73 -21.31 3.15
C VAL A 198 -32.05 -21.26 3.93
N ILE A 199 -32.01 -21.32 5.26
CA ILE A 199 -33.21 -21.23 6.10
C ILE A 199 -33.87 -19.85 5.96
N VAL A 200 -33.09 -18.77 5.97
CA VAL A 200 -33.60 -17.40 5.82
C VAL A 200 -34.26 -17.19 4.46
N VAL A 201 -33.63 -17.68 3.38
CA VAL A 201 -34.19 -17.60 2.03
C VAL A 201 -35.51 -18.38 1.93
N LEU A 202 -35.59 -19.57 2.54
CA LEU A 202 -36.79 -20.39 2.50
C LEU A 202 -37.96 -19.76 3.27
N LEU A 203 -37.68 -19.13 4.42
CA LEU A 203 -38.67 -18.36 5.18
C LEU A 203 -39.18 -17.13 4.42
N MET A 204 -38.28 -16.41 3.73
CA MET A 204 -38.67 -15.28 2.87
C MET A 204 -39.60 -15.72 1.74
N LEU A 205 -39.28 -16.83 1.06
CA LEU A 205 -40.12 -17.36 -0.01
C LEU A 205 -41.48 -17.83 0.50
N ALA A 206 -41.54 -18.44 1.68
CA ALA A 206 -42.80 -18.84 2.30
C ALA A 206 -43.66 -17.63 2.70
N ALA A 207 -43.05 -16.56 3.22
CA ALA A 207 -43.76 -15.33 3.56
C ALA A 207 -44.31 -14.63 2.31
N ILE A 208 -43.51 -14.51 1.26
CA ILE A 208 -43.94 -13.92 -0.02
C ILE A 208 -45.06 -14.77 -0.65
N GLY A 209 -44.88 -16.09 -0.71
CA GLY A 209 -45.90 -17.02 -1.21
C GLY A 209 -47.21 -16.95 -0.42
N GLY A 210 -47.13 -16.87 0.91
CA GLY A 210 -48.29 -16.71 1.78
C GLY A 210 -49.01 -15.37 1.56
N THR A 211 -48.27 -14.28 1.42
CA THR A 211 -48.88 -12.96 1.13
C THR A 211 -49.54 -12.93 -0.25
N LEU A 212 -48.91 -13.51 -1.28
CA LEU A 212 -49.52 -13.60 -2.60
C LEU A 212 -50.77 -14.47 -2.58
N ALA A 213 -50.73 -15.63 -1.91
CA ALA A 213 -51.89 -16.52 -1.79
C ALA A 213 -53.06 -15.84 -1.05
N PHE A 214 -52.78 -15.06 0.00
CA PHE A 214 -53.78 -14.32 0.76
C PHE A 214 -54.46 -13.20 -0.05
N PHE A 215 -53.75 -12.59 -1.00
CA PHE A 215 -54.30 -11.54 -1.87
C PHE A 215 -54.96 -12.06 -3.15
N THR A 216 -54.71 -13.31 -3.53
CA THR A 216 -55.34 -13.96 -4.70
C THR A 216 -56.60 -14.76 -4.39
N PHE A 217 -56.97 -14.89 -3.11
CA PHE A 217 -58.18 -15.58 -2.65
C PHE A 217 -59.23 -14.61 -2.10
#